data_AF-A0A2E5WYP7-F1
#
_entry.id   AF-A0A2E5WYP7-F1
#
_cell.length_a   1.000
_cell.length_b   1.000
_cell.length_c   1.000
_cell.angle_alpha   90.00
_cell.angle_beta   90.00
_cell.angle_gamma   90.00
#
_symmetry.space_group_name_H-M   'P 1'
#
loop_
_entity.id
_entity.type
_entity.pdbx_description
1 polymer ?
#
loop_
_entity_poly.entity_id
_entity_poly.type
_entity_poly.pdbx_seq_one_letter_code
_entity_poly.pdbx_strand_id
1 'polypeptide(L)'
;MLIRLRNSVSLEDENKTLLVLGKYSKSTSARILEQDKSFRNSTICFVDDLSKVKWELQNGIFDFLYIPLNKAHLIDKRMFRFL
;
A
#
# COMPACT_ATOMS: atom_id res chain seq x y z
N MET A 1 -8.90 -1.05 -0.21
CA MET A 1 -8.62 -1.29 -1.64
C MET A 1 -7.14 -1.55 -1.77
N LEU A 2 -6.76 -2.64 -2.44
CA LEU A 2 -5.37 -3.01 -2.65
C LEU A 2 -5.02 -2.82 -4.13
N ILE A 3 -3.90 -2.15 -4.41
CA ILE A 3 -3.38 -1.92 -5.76
C ILE A 3 -2.00 -2.57 -5.83
N ARG A 4 -1.76 -3.40 -6.84
CA ARG A 4 -0.41 -3.91 -7.16
C ARG A 4 0.34 -2.82 -7.91
N LEU A 5 1.56 -2.52 -7.47
CA LEU A 5 2.42 -1.50 -8.07
C LEU A 5 3.53 -2.11 -8.91
N ARG A 6 3.98 -3.32 -8.56
CA ARG A 6 5.01 -4.06 -9.30
C ARG A 6 4.47 -5.39 -9.82
N ASN A 7 4.48 -5.56 -11.13
CA ASN A 7 3.88 -6.73 -11.80
C ASN A 7 4.59 -8.05 -11.49
N SER A 8 5.87 -8.00 -11.10
CA SER A 8 6.68 -9.18 -10.80
C SER A 8 6.47 -9.75 -9.39
N VAL A 9 5.69 -9.09 -8.52
CA VAL A 9 5.57 -9.47 -7.11
C VAL A 9 4.20 -10.09 -6.81
N SER A 10 4.22 -11.27 -6.24
CA SER A 10 3.03 -12.02 -5.83
C SER A 10 2.58 -11.64 -4.42
N LEU A 11 1.30 -11.87 -4.12
CA LEU A 11 0.79 -11.75 -2.75
C LEU A 11 1.36 -12.82 -1.82
N GLU A 12 1.90 -13.90 -2.38
CA GLU A 12 2.46 -15.02 -1.62
C GLU A 12 3.94 -14.79 -1.23
N ASP A 13 4.60 -13.78 -1.81
CA ASP A 13 6.02 -13.52 -1.58
C ASP A 13 6.31 -13.11 -0.13
N GLU A 14 7.32 -13.74 0.49
CA GLU A 14 7.61 -13.59 1.93
C GLU A 14 8.13 -12.20 2.33
N ASN A 15 8.66 -11.40 1.39
CA ASN A 15 9.33 -10.13 1.68
C ASN A 15 8.77 -8.93 0.88
N LYS A 16 7.48 -8.96 0.55
CA LYS A 16 6.84 -7.83 -0.15
C LYS A 16 6.71 -6.59 0.72
N THR A 17 6.73 -5.44 0.07
CA THR A 17 6.63 -4.11 0.67
C THR A 17 5.24 -3.53 0.44
N LEU A 18 4.64 -2.99 1.50
CA LEU A 18 3.28 -2.45 1.49
C LEU A 18 3.29 -0.97 1.89
N LEU A 19 2.81 -0.12 0.99
CA LEU A 19 2.53 1.29 1.27
C LEU A 19 1.07 1.44 1.72
N VAL A 20 0.83 2.14 2.82
CA VAL A 20 -0.51 2.34 3.38
C VAL A 20 -0.85 3.83 3.38
N LEU A 21 -1.90 4.23 2.65
CA LEU A 21 -2.40 5.61 2.70
C LEU A 21 -3.19 5.83 4.01
N GLY A 22 -2.52 6.31 5.04
CA GLY A 22 -3.06 6.43 6.39
C GLY A 22 -2.04 7.07 7.33
N LYS A 23 -2.52 7.71 8.39
CA LYS A 23 -1.64 8.00 9.53
C LYS A 23 -1.30 6.67 10.20
N TYR A 24 -0.06 6.51 10.64
CA TYR A 24 0.31 5.34 11.43
C TYR A 24 -0.57 5.25 12.68
N SER A 25 -1.17 4.09 12.90
CA SER A 25 -1.75 3.72 14.19
C SER A 25 -1.56 2.23 14.39
N LYS A 26 -1.15 1.83 15.60
CA LYS A 26 -0.98 0.40 15.95
C LYS A 26 -2.25 -0.41 15.64
N SER A 27 -3.42 0.17 15.88
CA SER A 27 -4.72 -0.45 15.58
C SER A 27 -4.93 -0.68 14.08
N THR A 28 -4.56 0.27 13.21
CA THR A 28 -4.68 0.11 11.76
C THR A 28 -3.67 -0.91 11.23
N SER A 29 -2.43 -0.88 11.74
CA SER A 29 -1.42 -1.86 11.36
C SER A 29 -1.83 -3.28 11.77
N ALA A 30 -2.28 -3.47 13.02
CA ALA A 30 -2.78 -4.76 13.51
C ALA A 30 -3.97 -5.23 12.68
N ARG A 31 -4.93 -4.33 12.38
CA ARG A 31 -6.11 -4.67 11.58
C ARG A 31 -5.77 -5.09 10.15
N ILE A 32 -4.78 -4.46 9.50
CA ILE A 32 -4.31 -4.89 8.17
C ILE A 32 -3.72 -6.30 8.23
N LEU A 33 -2.89 -6.56 9.24
CA LEU A 33 -2.23 -7.87 9.45
C LEU A 33 -3.22 -8.97 9.87
N GLU A 34 -4.28 -8.62 10.59
CA GLU A 34 -5.36 -9.52 10.99
C GLU A 34 -6.32 -9.84 9.83
N GLN A 35 -6.67 -8.82 9.04
CA GLN A 35 -7.60 -8.96 7.92
C GLN A 35 -6.97 -9.68 6.73
N ASP A 36 -5.66 -9.56 6.53
CA ASP A 36 -4.97 -10.17 5.40
C ASP A 36 -3.63 -10.76 5.83
N LYS A 37 -3.64 -12.07 6.07
CA LYS A 37 -2.47 -12.85 6.53
C LYS A 37 -1.29 -12.75 5.56
N SER A 38 -1.55 -12.43 4.29
CA SER A 38 -0.53 -12.27 3.26
C SER A 38 0.49 -11.19 3.65
N PHE A 39 0.10 -10.17 4.42
CA PHE A 39 1.01 -9.09 4.81
C PHE A 39 1.79 -9.32 6.11
N ARG A 40 1.68 -10.50 6.75
CA ARG A 40 2.33 -10.76 8.06
C ARG A 40 3.84 -10.54 8.08
N ASN A 41 4.50 -10.88 6.98
CA ASN A 41 5.95 -10.74 6.84
C ASN A 41 6.34 -9.53 5.95
N SER A 42 5.38 -8.65 5.65
CA SER A 42 5.62 -7.51 4.79
C SER A 42 6.23 -6.33 5.53
N THR A 43 7.10 -5.59 4.84
CA THR A 43 7.53 -4.27 5.31
C THR A 43 6.40 -3.27 5.06
N ILE A 44 5.86 -2.67 6.13
CA ILE A 44 4.73 -1.74 6.02
C ILE A 44 5.19 -0.31 6.26
N CYS A 45 4.90 0.58 5.31
CA CYS A 45 5.12 2.02 5.44
C CYS A 45 3.78 2.76 5.41
N PHE A 46 3.62 3.76 6.28
CA PHE A 46 2.41 4.57 6.35
C PHE A 46 2.69 5.98 5.84
N VAL A 47 1.84 6.45 4.92
CA VAL A 47 1.89 7.81 4.38
C VAL A 47 0.55 8.50 4.57
N ASP A 48 0.58 9.70 5.11
CA ASP A 48 -0.61 10.48 5.43
C ASP A 48 -1.09 11.39 4.29
N ASP A 49 -0.26 11.55 3.25
CA ASP A 49 -0.45 12.45 2.11
C ASP A 49 -0.26 11.74 0.76
N LEU A 50 -1.09 12.10 -0.23
CA LEU A 50 -1.01 11.61 -1.62
C LEU A 50 0.28 12.03 -2.33
N SER A 51 0.86 13.17 -1.99
CA SER A 51 2.11 13.66 -2.56
C SER A 51 3.26 12.72 -2.24
N LYS A 52 3.26 12.16 -1.02
CA LYS A 52 4.20 11.12 -0.60
C LYS A 52 3.95 9.82 -1.35
N VAL A 53 2.69 9.40 -1.49
CA VAL A 53 2.34 8.24 -2.34
C VAL A 53 2.91 8.41 -3.75
N LYS A 54 2.70 9.56 -4.38
CA LYS A 54 3.19 9.83 -5.74
C LYS A 54 4.71 9.73 -5.83
N TRP A 55 5.42 10.29 -4.85
CA TRP A 55 6.89 10.20 -4.79
C TRP A 55 7.36 8.74 -4.65
N GLU A 56 6.74 7.96 -3.77
CA GLU A 56 7.07 6.54 -3.60
C GLU A 56 6.80 5.71 -4.87
N LEU A 57 5.69 5.99 -5.56
CA LEU A 57 5.33 5.36 -6.83
C LEU A 57 6.35 5.66 -7.94
N GLN A 58 6.86 6.89 -8.00
CA GLN A 58 7.87 7.28 -8.99
C GLN A 58 9.21 6.58 -8.78
N ASN A 59 9.56 6.28 -7.53
CA ASN A 59 10.81 5.60 -7.18
C ASN A 59 10.69 4.06 -7.22
N GLY A 60 9.47 3.51 -7.33
CA GLY A 60 9.25 2.06 -7.45
C GLY A 60 9.63 1.26 -6.21
N ILE A 61 9.58 1.88 -5.03
CA ILE A 61 10.08 1.31 -3.77
C ILE A 61 9.13 0.24 -3.23
N PHE A 62 7.82 0.39 -3.46
CA PHE A 62 6.78 -0.45 -2.89
C PHE A 62 6.14 -1.39 -3.91
N ASP A 63 5.82 -2.62 -3.47
CA ASP A 63 5.19 -3.64 -4.32
C ASP A 63 3.67 -3.49 -4.36
N PHE A 64 3.07 -3.04 -3.25
CA PHE A 64 1.62 -2.87 -3.11
C PHE A 64 1.26 -1.53 -2.44
N LEU A 65 0.11 -0.97 -2.82
CA LEU A 65 -0.53 0.17 -2.17
C LEU A 65 -1.88 -0.26 -1.57
N TYR A 66 -2.00 -0.14 -0.25
CA TYR A 66 -3.25 -0.29 0.47
C TYR A 66 -3.89 1.08 0.75
N ILE A 67 -5.12 1.24 0.28
CA ILE A 67 -5.94 2.43 0.48
C ILE A 67 -7.16 2.06 1.33
N PRO A 68 -7.27 2.58 2.57
CA PRO A 68 -8.48 2.46 3.37
C PRO A 68 -9.71 2.98 2.63
N LEU A 69 -10.87 2.32 2.77
CA LEU A 69 -12.09 2.67 2.03
C LEU A 69 -12.53 4.13 2.25
N ASN A 70 -12.40 4.62 3.49
CA ASN A 70 -12.69 6.01 3.84
C ASN A 70 -11.75 7.03 3.16
N LYS A 71 -10.64 6.59 2.56
CA LYS A 71 -9.71 7.43 1.79
C LYS A 71 -9.69 7.10 0.30
N ALA A 72 -10.47 6.11 -0.16
CA ALA A 72 -10.48 5.70 -1.57
C ALA A 72 -10.90 6.83 -2.52
N HIS A 73 -11.75 7.74 -2.06
CA HIS A 73 -12.21 8.91 -2.82
C HIS A 73 -11.10 9.95 -3.09
N LEU A 74 -9.99 9.90 -2.33
CA LEU A 74 -8.87 10.82 -2.49
C LEU A 74 -7.94 10.41 -3.64
N ILE A 75 -8.04 9.16 -4.09
CA ILE A 75 -7.10 8.59 -5.06
C ILE A 75 -7.66 8.74 -6.48
N ASP A 76 -6.93 9.47 -7.33
CA ASP A 76 -7.17 9.46 -8.77
C ASP A 76 -6.60 8.16 -9.37
N LYS A 77 -7.47 7.24 -9.77
CA LYS A 77 -7.10 5.95 -10.37
C LYS A 77 -6.27 6.10 -11.65
N ARG A 78 -6.33 7.25 -12.34
CA ARG A 78 -5.50 7.52 -13.53
C ARG A 78 -4.01 7.57 -13.21
N MET A 79 -3.64 7.84 -11.96
CA MET A 79 -2.26 7.84 -11.50
C MET A 79 -1.58 6.48 -11.62
N PHE A 80 -2.35 5.39 -11.74
CA PHE A 80 -1.84 4.01 -11.80
C PHE A 80 -1.94 3.41 -13.21
N ARG A 81 -2.32 4.18 -14.24
CA ARG A 81 -2.44 3.67 -15.62
C ARG A 81 -1.12 3.29 -16.28
N PHE A 82 0.00 3.68 -15.68
CA PHE A 82 1.35 3.47 -16.21
C PHE A 82 2.13 2.37 -15.47
N LEU A 83 1.50 1.71 -14.49
CA LEU A 83 2.04 0.58 -13.70
C LEU A 83 1.43 -0.72 -14.22
#